data_AF-A0AAX4KP84-F1
#
_entry.id   AF-A0AAX4KP84-F1
#
_cell.length_a   1.000
_cell.length_b   1.000
_cell.length_c   1.000
_cell.angle_alpha   90.00
_cell.angle_beta   90.00
_cell.angle_gamma   90.00
#
_symmetry.space_group_name_H-M   'P 1'
#
loop_
_entity.id
_entity.type
_entity.pdbx_description
1 polymer ?
#
loop_
_entity_poly.entity_id
_entity_poly.type
_entity_poly.pdbx_seq_one_letter_code
_entity_poly.pdbx_strand_id
1 'polypeptide(L)'
;MPESDRSGDYKDIKASKIRMKETKAEKADRIYRKEQQRLSRESQRISRANGYAVSPPRRDRSVESISPPRNQTKRTYQETQEEEAGQGEWMGGYGRRAREEVEKREWEDKINWMAGSLNVEDPFGPSWGFAGFSQGLEDIHIPRRFREAAGLGLRGDPGPSSSRNGRRAVDEVTMNGGPAPPLGRMTEDEYSTWVREGMYRLKHRSEIEAAERKRKEKEEKERLKETEREKAQREEQKRIKRLKKQKGEDEEKKRQNERTRWRERWKNLAEKDADVVQIDMSFNDIPWPIYRPTHSSHITIDHLSLENIRTFIHANAEDLAEDGKVDIRKTIREAIRNYHPDRFNSRILVRVKEKDKEMVKEGVGLVSGLLNDLVKEIR
;
A
#
# COMPACT_ATOMS: atom_id res chain seq x y z
N MET A 1 26.33 0.74 90.54
CA MET A 1 26.53 -0.12 89.35
C MET A 1 25.73 0.52 88.23
N PRO A 2 26.35 1.15 87.22
CA PRO A 2 25.61 1.81 86.15
C PRO A 2 25.18 0.80 85.08
N GLU A 3 23.89 0.81 84.76
CA GLU A 3 23.28 0.06 83.66
C GLU A 3 23.80 0.58 82.33
N SER A 4 24.33 -0.34 81.51
CA SER A 4 24.85 -0.03 80.18
C SER A 4 23.72 -0.15 79.17
N ASP A 5 23.05 0.96 78.89
CA ASP A 5 22.09 1.10 77.80
C ASP A 5 22.77 0.85 76.45
N ARG A 6 22.50 -0.32 75.86
CA ARG A 6 23.00 -0.75 74.53
C ARG A 6 21.92 -0.60 73.46
N SER A 7 21.20 0.52 73.44
CA SER A 7 20.29 0.91 72.35
C SER A 7 21.04 1.70 71.26
N GLY A 8 22.18 1.16 70.83
CA GLY A 8 22.98 1.73 69.73
C GLY A 8 22.48 1.25 68.37
N ASP A 9 21.97 2.18 67.58
CA ASP A 9 22.14 2.28 66.13
C ASP A 9 21.89 1.01 65.28
N TYR A 10 20.63 0.60 65.15
CA TYR A 10 20.18 -0.02 63.91
C TYR A 10 19.59 1.07 63.01
N LYS A 11 20.44 1.73 62.23
CA LYS A 11 19.99 2.54 61.10
C LYS A 11 19.34 1.60 60.09
N ASP A 12 18.02 1.70 59.90
CA ASP A 12 17.28 1.05 58.82
C ASP A 12 18.01 1.29 57.50
N ILE A 13 18.69 0.26 57.01
CA ILE A 13 19.37 0.29 55.72
C ILE A 13 18.25 0.40 54.68
N LYS A 14 17.98 1.62 54.22
CA LYS A 14 17.04 1.89 53.13
C LYS A 14 17.40 0.97 51.97
N ALA A 15 16.49 0.03 51.65
CA ALA A 15 16.67 -0.94 50.58
C ALA A 15 17.21 -0.22 49.34
N SER A 16 18.47 -0.50 49.00
CA SER A 16 19.13 0.12 47.88
C SER A 16 18.31 -0.19 46.63
N LYS A 17 17.95 0.87 45.90
CA LYS A 17 17.13 0.81 44.68
C LYS A 17 17.96 0.22 43.54
N ILE A 18 18.43 -1.01 43.72
CA ILE A 18 19.07 -1.80 42.69
C ILE A 18 17.95 -2.14 41.72
N ARG A 19 17.89 -1.38 40.63
CA ARG A 19 17.02 -1.69 39.50
C ARG A 19 17.52 -3.00 38.91
N MET A 20 16.98 -4.11 39.41
CA MET A 20 17.17 -5.40 38.77
C MET A 20 16.72 -5.25 37.32
N LYS A 21 17.59 -5.66 36.39
CA LYS A 21 17.28 -5.61 34.98
C LYS A 21 16.04 -6.48 34.78
N GLU A 22 14.97 -5.89 34.25
CA GLU A 22 13.74 -6.61 33.93
C GLU A 22 14.09 -7.85 33.13
N THR A 23 13.59 -8.99 33.57
CA THR A 23 13.80 -10.24 32.85
C THR A 23 13.13 -10.17 31.47
N LYS A 24 13.63 -10.95 30.50
CA LYS A 24 13.02 -11.00 29.16
C LYS A 24 11.53 -11.35 29.22
N ALA A 25 11.14 -12.21 30.17
CA ALA A 25 9.76 -12.60 30.42
C ALA A 25 8.91 -11.39 30.89
N GLU A 26 9.39 -10.63 31.86
CA GLU A 26 8.68 -9.47 32.40
C GLU A 26 8.52 -8.34 31.36
N LYS A 27 9.52 -8.18 30.48
CA LYS A 27 9.42 -7.26 29.34
C LYS A 27 8.39 -7.73 28.30
N ALA A 28 8.32 -9.03 28.02
CA ALA A 28 7.31 -9.61 27.14
C ALA A 28 5.89 -9.44 27.71
N ASP A 29 5.72 -9.70 29.00
CA ASP A 29 4.45 -9.57 29.71
C ASP A 29 3.94 -8.11 29.70
N ARG A 30 4.85 -7.16 29.89
CA ARG A 30 4.54 -5.73 29.80
C ARG A 30 4.11 -5.32 28.39
N ILE A 31 4.76 -5.85 27.35
CA ILE A 31 4.37 -5.58 25.96
C ILE A 31 3.01 -6.19 25.68
N TYR A 32 2.77 -7.44 26.07
CA TYR A 32 1.49 -8.12 25.91
C TYR A 32 0.33 -7.36 26.58
N ARG A 33 0.51 -6.90 27.84
CA ARG A 33 -0.50 -6.08 28.54
C ARG A 33 -0.75 -4.75 27.82
N LYS A 34 0.29 -4.13 27.25
CA LYS A 34 0.15 -2.87 26.50
C LYS A 34 -0.60 -3.10 25.18
N GLU A 35 -0.35 -4.22 24.50
CA GLU A 35 -1.05 -4.64 23.29
C GLU A 35 -2.54 -4.90 23.58
N GLN A 36 -2.84 -5.64 24.65
CA GLN A 36 -4.21 -5.92 25.10
C GLN A 36 -4.98 -4.63 25.42
N GLN A 37 -4.33 -3.65 26.06
CA GLN A 37 -4.96 -2.34 26.30
C GLN A 37 -5.18 -1.54 25.00
N ARG A 38 -4.27 -1.63 24.01
CA ARG A 38 -4.44 -0.98 22.70
C ARG A 38 -5.63 -1.59 21.97
N LEU A 39 -5.71 -2.92 21.88
CA LEU A 39 -6.81 -3.65 21.25
C LEU A 39 -8.15 -3.37 21.92
N SER A 40 -8.20 -3.32 23.25
CA SER A 40 -9.42 -2.97 23.98
C SER A 40 -9.89 -1.54 23.69
N ARG A 41 -8.98 -0.57 23.60
CA ARG A 41 -9.34 0.81 23.23
C ARG A 41 -9.79 0.93 21.78
N GLU A 42 -9.19 0.15 20.89
CA GLU A 42 -9.53 0.15 19.47
C GLU A 42 -10.87 -0.52 19.22
N SER A 43 -11.15 -1.67 19.85
CA SER A 43 -12.46 -2.31 19.80
C SER A 43 -13.55 -1.38 20.36
N GLN A 44 -13.29 -0.66 21.46
CA GLN A 44 -14.20 0.35 21.98
C GLN A 44 -14.43 1.51 20.99
N ARG A 45 -13.41 1.95 20.25
CA ARG A 45 -13.57 2.98 19.20
C ARG A 45 -14.41 2.46 18.04
N ILE A 46 -14.18 1.22 17.61
CA ILE A 46 -14.95 0.58 16.53
C ILE A 46 -16.40 0.38 16.95
N SER A 47 -16.65 -0.10 18.17
CA SER A 47 -18.01 -0.25 18.71
C SER A 47 -18.75 1.08 18.84
N ARG A 48 -18.03 2.17 19.17
CA ARG A 48 -18.59 3.54 19.16
C ARG A 48 -18.91 4.03 17.75
N ALA A 49 -18.02 3.80 16.79
CA ALA A 49 -18.21 4.20 15.40
C ALA A 49 -19.39 3.46 14.74
N ASN A 50 -19.57 2.18 15.07
CA ASN A 50 -20.64 1.33 14.53
C ASN A 50 -21.97 1.47 15.29
N GLY A 51 -22.07 2.38 16.28
CA GLY A 51 -23.31 2.64 17.02
C GLY A 51 -23.74 1.54 18.00
N TYR A 52 -22.96 0.47 18.18
CA TYR A 52 -23.26 -0.62 19.11
C TYR A 52 -22.92 -0.28 20.57
N ALA A 53 -22.06 0.71 20.81
CA ALA A 53 -21.70 1.12 22.17
C ALA A 53 -22.68 2.18 22.71
N VAL A 54 -23.64 1.74 23.53
CA VAL A 54 -24.37 2.61 24.46
C VAL A 54 -23.32 3.33 25.32
N SER A 55 -23.30 4.67 25.27
CA SER A 55 -22.38 5.45 26.10
C SER A 55 -22.56 5.03 27.57
N PRO A 56 -21.48 4.75 28.34
CA PRO A 56 -21.61 4.49 29.76
C PRO A 56 -22.43 5.62 30.38
N PRO A 57 -23.46 5.33 31.21
CA PRO A 57 -24.31 6.35 31.78
C PRO A 57 -23.41 7.43 32.39
N ARG A 58 -23.57 8.66 31.90
CA ARG A 58 -22.87 9.82 32.45
C ARG A 58 -23.21 9.82 33.93
N ARG A 59 -22.23 9.58 34.79
CA ARG A 59 -22.42 9.78 36.23
C ARG A 59 -22.87 11.22 36.38
N ASP A 60 -24.11 11.40 36.81
CA ASP A 60 -24.65 12.71 37.14
C ASP A 60 -23.68 13.38 38.11
N ARG A 61 -23.01 14.42 37.61
CA ARG A 61 -22.17 15.30 38.40
C ARG A 61 -23.13 16.26 39.10
N SER A 62 -23.85 15.73 40.09
CA SER A 62 -24.63 16.53 41.01
C SER A 62 -23.84 16.69 42.31
N VAL A 63 -23.63 17.97 42.64
CA VAL A 63 -23.40 18.58 43.95
C VAL A 63 -21.99 18.52 44.56
N GLU A 64 -21.55 19.70 45.00
CA GLU A 64 -20.41 20.04 45.87
C GLU A 64 -18.98 20.05 45.31
N SER A 65 -18.57 21.21 44.78
CA SER A 65 -17.37 21.90 45.27
C SER A 65 -17.33 23.33 44.74
N ILE A 66 -17.91 24.23 45.52
CA ILE A 66 -17.64 25.67 45.44
C ILE A 66 -16.21 25.84 45.97
N SER A 67 -15.24 25.95 45.08
CA SER A 67 -13.93 26.51 45.41
C SER A 67 -13.47 27.36 44.23
N PRO A 68 -13.17 28.65 44.47
CA PRO A 68 -12.84 29.59 43.40
C PRO A 68 -11.50 29.22 42.75
N PRO A 69 -11.33 29.48 41.44
CA PRO A 69 -10.14 29.10 40.72
C PRO A 69 -8.94 29.91 41.21
N ARG A 70 -8.00 29.22 41.86
CA ARG A 70 -6.71 29.78 42.25
C ARG A 70 -5.83 29.91 41.01
N ASN A 71 -5.73 31.14 40.51
CA ASN A 71 -4.78 31.56 39.48
C ASN A 71 -3.36 31.08 39.84
N GLN A 72 -2.83 30.11 39.08
CA GLN A 72 -1.39 29.88 39.03
C GLN A 72 -0.81 30.73 37.90
N THR A 73 -0.08 31.77 38.31
CA THR A 73 0.80 32.59 37.49
C THR A 73 1.77 31.70 36.71
N LYS A 74 1.64 31.68 35.38
CA LYS A 74 2.64 31.14 34.46
C LYS A 74 3.97 31.87 34.69
N ARG A 75 4.96 31.14 35.21
CA ARG A 75 6.37 31.57 35.14
C ARG A 75 6.80 31.52 33.69
N THR A 76 7.11 32.70 33.15
CA THR A 76 7.89 32.91 31.95
C THR A 76 9.31 32.39 32.16
N TYR A 77 9.69 31.36 31.40
CA TYR A 77 11.08 31.14 31.04
C TYR A 77 11.21 31.55 29.58
N GLN A 78 11.83 32.70 29.39
CA GLN A 78 12.38 33.15 28.12
C GLN A 78 13.74 32.45 28.00
N GLU A 79 13.86 31.51 27.07
CA GLU A 79 15.17 31.20 26.48
C GLU A 79 14.96 30.78 25.03
N THR A 80 15.59 31.57 24.18
CA THR A 80 15.73 31.54 22.74
C THR A 80 16.22 30.20 22.19
N GLN A 81 15.56 29.65 21.16
CA GLN A 81 16.15 29.53 19.81
C GLN A 81 15.24 28.76 18.82
N GLU A 82 15.11 29.39 17.66
CA GLU A 82 14.90 28.84 16.31
C GLU A 82 13.49 28.45 15.86
N GLU A 83 13.02 29.30 14.95
CA GLU A 83 11.89 29.17 14.05
C GLU A 83 12.08 27.97 13.11
N GLU A 84 11.17 27.00 13.16
CA GLU A 84 10.82 26.23 11.96
C GLU A 84 9.36 25.74 12.08
N ALA A 85 8.45 26.71 11.97
CA ALA A 85 7.04 26.43 11.79
C ALA A 85 6.73 26.36 10.29
N GLY A 86 6.07 25.27 9.89
CA GLY A 86 5.05 25.34 8.84
C GLY A 86 5.30 24.51 7.61
N GLN A 87 4.94 23.22 7.68
CA GLN A 87 4.32 22.43 6.60
C GLN A 87 4.10 20.99 7.09
N GLY A 88 2.85 20.59 7.39
CA GLY A 88 2.63 19.19 7.78
C GLY A 88 1.20 18.71 8.02
N GLU A 89 0.18 19.56 8.01
CA GLU A 89 -1.19 19.15 8.38
C GLU A 89 -2.19 19.09 7.23
N TRP A 90 -1.74 18.80 5.99
CA TRP A 90 -2.64 18.73 4.81
C TRP A 90 -2.84 17.34 4.19
N MET A 91 -2.30 16.27 4.78
CA MET A 91 -2.58 14.91 4.32
C MET A 91 -3.78 14.34 5.07
N GLY A 92 -4.98 14.62 4.54
CA GLY A 92 -6.26 14.08 4.98
C GLY A 92 -6.27 12.54 5.11
N GLY A 93 -7.36 11.96 5.64
CA GLY A 93 -7.47 10.58 6.17
C GLY A 93 -6.93 9.38 5.36
N TYR A 94 -6.42 9.59 4.14
CA TYR A 94 -5.57 8.64 3.41
C TYR A 94 -4.15 8.54 3.96
N GLY A 95 -3.54 9.63 4.45
CA GLY A 95 -2.19 9.60 5.03
C GLY A 95 -2.11 8.79 6.33
N ARG A 96 -3.19 8.81 7.14
CA ARG A 96 -3.31 7.98 8.35
C ARG A 96 -3.44 6.49 8.01
N ARG A 97 -4.25 6.13 6.99
CA ARG A 97 -4.41 4.75 6.53
C ARG A 97 -3.13 4.17 5.94
N ALA A 98 -2.38 4.97 5.18
CA ALA A 98 -1.08 4.56 4.65
C ALA A 98 -0.05 4.32 5.77
N ARG A 99 -0.05 5.15 6.82
CA ARG A 99 0.81 4.96 7.99
C ARG A 99 0.43 3.70 8.79
N GLU A 100 -0.87 3.45 8.97
CA GLU A 100 -1.36 2.24 9.64
C GLU A 100 -1.07 0.96 8.84
N GLU A 101 -1.16 0.99 7.51
CA GLU A 101 -0.78 -0.16 6.66
C GLU A 101 0.74 -0.45 6.71
N VAL A 102 1.57 0.59 6.78
CA VAL A 102 3.02 0.44 6.95
C VAL A 102 3.35 -0.08 8.35
N GLU A 103 2.75 0.47 9.41
CA GLU A 103 2.95 0.01 10.80
C GLU A 103 2.46 -1.43 10.97
N LYS A 104 1.39 -1.84 10.28
CA LYS A 104 0.88 -3.21 10.26
C LYS A 104 1.85 -4.18 9.56
N ARG A 105 2.44 -3.79 8.43
CA ARG A 105 3.48 -4.60 7.74
C ARG A 105 4.75 -4.73 8.58
N GLU A 106 5.21 -3.65 9.21
CA GLU A 106 6.36 -3.70 10.11
C GLU A 106 6.09 -4.61 11.32
N TRP A 107 4.85 -4.66 11.80
CA TRP A 107 4.44 -5.56 12.87
C TRP A 107 4.32 -7.01 12.41
N GLU A 108 3.79 -7.27 11.21
CA GLU A 108 3.75 -8.59 10.59
C GLU A 108 5.17 -9.13 10.32
N ASP A 109 6.08 -8.32 9.78
CA ASP A 109 7.49 -8.69 9.59
C ASP A 109 8.20 -8.93 10.92
N LYS A 110 7.87 -8.17 11.96
CA LYS A 110 8.41 -8.39 13.31
C LYS A 110 7.87 -9.68 13.93
N ILE A 111 6.59 -10.01 13.71
CA ILE A 111 6.02 -11.30 14.11
C ILE A 111 6.67 -12.44 13.33
N ASN A 112 6.88 -12.27 12.03
CA ASN A 112 7.52 -13.28 11.19
C ASN A 112 9.00 -13.46 11.55
N TRP A 113 9.70 -12.39 11.94
CA TRP A 113 11.07 -12.44 12.47
C TRP A 113 11.12 -13.13 13.85
N MET A 114 10.15 -12.87 14.72
CA MET A 114 10.05 -13.57 16.02
C MET A 114 9.63 -15.04 15.86
N ALA A 115 8.78 -15.37 14.88
CA ALA A 115 8.36 -16.75 14.58
C ALA A 115 9.47 -17.54 13.87
N GLY A 116 10.21 -16.92 12.97
CA GLY A 116 11.40 -17.50 12.33
C GLY A 116 12.55 -17.74 13.31
N SER A 117 12.60 -17.01 14.43
CA SER A 117 13.57 -17.23 15.51
C SER A 117 13.26 -18.46 16.39
N LEU A 118 12.14 -19.15 16.18
CA LEU A 118 11.72 -20.32 16.97
C LEU A 118 11.83 -21.65 16.20
N ASN A 119 12.17 -21.62 14.90
CA ASN A 119 12.34 -22.81 14.06
C ASN A 119 13.73 -22.92 13.40
N VAL A 120 14.75 -22.19 13.89
CA VAL A 120 16.13 -22.50 13.51
C VAL A 120 16.62 -23.63 14.41
N GLU A 121 16.48 -24.84 13.90
CA GLU A 121 17.20 -26.02 14.39
C GLU A 121 18.70 -25.70 14.47
N ASP A 122 19.23 -25.91 15.66
CA ASP A 122 20.61 -25.66 16.05
C ASP A 122 21.56 -26.62 15.30
N PRO A 123 22.46 -26.15 14.41
CA PRO A 123 23.31 -27.06 13.63
C PRO A 123 24.51 -27.61 14.40
N PHE A 124 24.70 -27.28 15.70
CA PHE A 124 25.88 -27.69 16.47
C PHE A 124 25.59 -28.17 17.92
N GLY A 125 24.84 -29.27 18.06
CA GLY A 125 25.10 -30.35 19.05
C GLY A 125 24.34 -30.33 20.40
N PRO A 126 24.44 -31.40 21.25
CA PRO A 126 25.37 -32.54 21.17
C PRO A 126 24.72 -33.96 21.21
N SER A 127 25.48 -34.90 20.64
CA SER A 127 25.51 -36.34 20.91
C SER A 127 25.17 -36.71 22.36
N TRP A 128 24.29 -37.70 22.57
CA TRP A 128 24.56 -38.99 23.24
C TRP A 128 23.24 -39.78 23.43
N GLY A 129 23.16 -40.99 22.88
CA GLY A 129 22.03 -41.93 23.03
C GLY A 129 21.63 -42.55 21.68
N PHE A 130 22.43 -43.46 21.13
CA PHE A 130 22.33 -44.92 21.32
C PHE A 130 20.98 -45.54 20.93
N ALA A 131 21.08 -46.51 20.01
CA ALA A 131 20.10 -47.54 19.62
C ALA A 131 19.10 -47.22 18.48
N GLY A 132 19.41 -47.81 17.32
CA GLY A 132 18.41 -48.49 16.48
C GLY A 132 17.85 -47.68 15.33
N PHE A 133 18.35 -47.92 14.12
CA PHE A 133 17.51 -48.16 12.93
C PHE A 133 18.40 -48.64 11.78
N SER A 134 18.72 -49.93 11.81
CA SER A 134 19.15 -50.69 10.64
C SER A 134 17.93 -51.44 10.13
N GLN A 135 17.20 -50.86 9.17
CA GLN A 135 16.43 -51.59 8.16
C GLN A 135 15.70 -50.62 7.24
N GLY A 136 15.95 -50.76 5.93
CA GLY A 136 15.05 -50.27 4.89
C GLY A 136 15.47 -48.97 4.21
N LEU A 137 16.51 -49.04 3.37
CA LEU A 137 16.71 -48.10 2.24
C LEU A 137 17.60 -48.78 1.19
N GLU A 138 17.13 -49.92 0.69
CA GLU A 138 17.56 -50.42 -0.63
C GLU A 138 16.66 -49.75 -1.69
N ASP A 139 17.28 -49.38 -2.81
CA ASP A 139 16.70 -48.73 -4.01
C ASP A 139 16.49 -47.21 -4.01
N ILE A 140 17.62 -46.50 -3.91
CA ILE A 140 17.80 -45.22 -4.63
C ILE A 140 18.83 -45.43 -5.75
N HIS A 141 18.35 -45.55 -6.98
CA HIS A 141 19.17 -45.69 -8.17
C HIS A 141 19.84 -44.36 -8.52
N ILE A 142 21.08 -44.17 -8.08
CA ILE A 142 21.90 -43.00 -8.42
C ILE A 142 22.59 -43.24 -9.79
N PRO A 143 22.34 -42.40 -10.81
CA PRO A 143 22.95 -42.54 -12.13
C PRO A 143 24.49 -42.49 -12.09
N ARG A 144 25.13 -43.37 -12.87
CA ARG A 144 26.59 -43.61 -12.92
C ARG A 144 27.47 -42.36 -12.95
N ARG A 145 27.03 -41.27 -13.59
CA ARG A 145 27.78 -40.00 -13.70
C ARG A 145 28.07 -39.32 -12.36
N PHE A 146 27.31 -39.60 -11.30
CA PHE A 146 27.54 -39.03 -9.98
C PHE A 146 28.40 -39.91 -9.06
N ARG A 147 28.74 -41.14 -9.47
CA ARG A 147 29.55 -42.07 -8.66
C ARG A 147 31.06 -41.83 -8.83
N GLU A 148 31.48 -41.32 -9.98
CA GLU A 148 32.90 -41.07 -10.29
C GLU A 148 33.45 -39.80 -9.61
N ALA A 149 32.60 -38.82 -9.29
CA ALA A 149 33.01 -37.59 -8.62
C ALA A 149 33.22 -37.73 -7.09
N ALA A 150 32.75 -38.82 -6.49
CA ALA A 150 32.73 -38.99 -5.02
C ALA A 150 33.89 -39.85 -4.47
N GLY A 151 34.80 -40.35 -5.30
CA GLY A 151 36.08 -40.95 -4.85
C GLY A 151 35.99 -42.18 -3.93
N LEU A 152 34.82 -42.77 -3.72
CA LEU A 152 34.63 -43.94 -2.86
C LEU A 152 34.79 -45.24 -3.66
N GLY A 153 36.04 -45.54 -4.04
CA GLY A 153 36.48 -46.85 -4.51
C GLY A 153 37.20 -47.60 -3.40
N LEU A 154 36.52 -48.56 -2.77
CA LEU A 154 37.12 -49.52 -1.85
C LEU A 154 37.64 -50.74 -2.63
N ARG A 155 38.97 -50.90 -2.57
CA ARG A 155 39.80 -52.13 -2.57
C ARG A 155 39.74 -53.13 -3.73
N GLY A 156 40.91 -53.34 -4.33
CA GLY A 156 41.34 -54.65 -4.84
C GLY A 156 42.43 -54.60 -5.92
N ASP A 157 43.70 -54.40 -5.55
CA ASP A 157 44.82 -55.33 -5.82
C ASP A 157 46.21 -54.69 -5.54
N PRO A 158 47.24 -55.50 -5.18
CA PRO A 158 48.55 -55.06 -4.72
C PRO A 158 49.60 -55.11 -5.84
N GLY A 159 50.55 -54.19 -5.83
CA GLY A 159 51.77 -54.34 -6.62
C GLY A 159 52.71 -53.14 -6.53
N PRO A 160 54.04 -53.34 -6.43
CA PRO A 160 54.93 -52.44 -5.72
C PRO A 160 55.82 -51.61 -6.65
N SER A 161 56.02 -50.33 -6.32
CA SER A 161 57.24 -49.55 -6.63
C SER A 161 57.05 -48.16 -6.01
N SER A 162 57.64 -47.82 -4.87
CA SER A 162 59.03 -47.37 -4.77
C SER A 162 59.48 -46.48 -5.94
N SER A 163 58.87 -45.31 -6.07
CA SER A 163 59.63 -44.14 -6.52
C SER A 163 59.37 -42.97 -5.60
N ARG A 164 60.38 -42.72 -4.77
CA ARG A 164 60.60 -41.47 -4.05
C ARG A 164 60.64 -40.32 -5.05
N ASN A 165 59.49 -39.74 -5.39
CA ASN A 165 59.47 -38.35 -5.84
C ASN A 165 59.68 -37.49 -4.60
N GLY A 166 60.94 -37.08 -4.41
CA GLY A 166 61.35 -36.13 -3.40
C GLY A 166 60.51 -34.87 -3.53
N ARG A 167 59.57 -34.71 -2.60
CA ARG A 167 59.09 -33.39 -2.21
C ARG A 167 60.31 -32.66 -1.65
N ARG A 168 60.95 -31.86 -2.51
CA ARG A 168 61.89 -30.83 -2.09
C ARG A 168 61.12 -29.93 -1.13
N ALA A 169 61.43 -30.01 0.16
CA ALA A 169 60.90 -29.12 1.19
C ALA A 169 61.27 -27.63 0.99
N VAL A 170 61.93 -27.27 -0.12
CA VAL A 170 62.21 -25.90 -0.55
C VAL A 170 61.12 -25.31 -1.46
N ASP A 171 60.05 -26.07 -1.77
CA ASP A 171 58.93 -25.59 -2.60
C ASP A 171 57.56 -25.62 -1.88
N GLU A 172 57.52 -25.96 -0.58
CA GLU A 172 56.27 -26.02 0.19
C GLU A 172 56.27 -25.00 1.35
N VAL A 173 56.24 -23.71 1.02
CA VAL A 173 55.56 -22.69 1.86
C VAL A 173 54.89 -21.65 0.95
N THR A 174 53.78 -21.99 0.30
CA THR A 174 52.88 -20.99 -0.29
C THR A 174 51.93 -20.47 0.78
N MET A 175 52.22 -19.31 1.34
CA MET A 175 51.38 -18.61 2.32
C MET A 175 50.12 -18.00 1.68
N ASN A 176 49.24 -18.84 1.10
CA ASN A 176 47.89 -18.58 0.51
C ASN A 176 47.72 -18.89 -1.00
N GLY A 177 48.16 -20.05 -1.49
CA GLY A 177 47.55 -20.66 -2.70
C GLY A 177 47.80 -19.97 -4.04
N GLY A 178 48.91 -19.24 -4.17
CA GLY A 178 49.46 -18.83 -5.46
C GLY A 178 50.94 -19.23 -5.56
N PRO A 179 51.47 -19.45 -6.77
CA PRO A 179 52.90 -19.75 -6.96
C PRO A 179 53.75 -18.65 -6.33
N ALA A 180 54.79 -19.03 -5.60
CA ALA A 180 55.72 -18.07 -5.02
C ALA A 180 56.29 -17.19 -6.14
N PRO A 181 56.23 -15.85 -6.02
CA PRO A 181 56.77 -14.97 -7.04
C PRO A 181 58.27 -15.26 -7.22
N PRO A 182 58.80 -15.17 -8.46
CA PRO A 182 60.19 -15.50 -8.75
C PRO A 182 61.13 -14.54 -8.00
N LEU A 183 61.73 -15.04 -6.91
CA LEU A 183 62.55 -14.30 -5.96
C LEU A 183 63.76 -13.57 -6.57
N GLY A 184 64.14 -13.89 -7.81
CA GLY A 184 65.27 -13.26 -8.50
C GLY A 184 64.96 -11.97 -9.26
N ARG A 185 63.71 -11.47 -9.25
CA ARG A 185 63.31 -10.27 -10.01
C ARG A 185 62.65 -9.15 -9.19
N MET A 186 62.39 -9.36 -7.91
CA MET A 186 61.79 -8.33 -7.05
C MET A 186 62.88 -7.51 -6.36
N THR A 187 62.62 -6.22 -6.25
CA THR A 187 63.39 -5.34 -5.37
C THR A 187 63.14 -5.70 -3.90
N GLU A 188 64.11 -5.41 -3.02
CA GLU A 188 64.01 -5.71 -1.58
C GLU A 188 62.76 -5.10 -0.95
N ASP A 189 62.36 -3.91 -1.42
CA ASP A 189 61.15 -3.22 -0.96
C ASP A 189 59.89 -3.99 -1.32
N GLU A 190 59.80 -4.51 -2.55
CA GLU A 190 58.69 -5.35 -2.99
C GLU A 190 58.66 -6.67 -2.22
N TYR A 191 59.81 -7.26 -1.91
CA TYR A 191 59.87 -8.49 -1.11
C TYR A 191 59.34 -8.24 0.30
N SER A 192 59.72 -7.12 0.91
CA SER A 192 59.25 -6.73 2.23
C SER A 192 57.73 -6.50 2.28
N THR A 193 57.14 -5.89 1.24
CA THR A 193 55.69 -5.68 1.15
C THR A 193 54.96 -7.00 0.92
N TRP A 194 55.47 -7.87 0.06
CA TRP A 194 54.91 -9.20 -0.16
C TRP A 194 54.91 -10.07 1.10
N VAL A 195 56.00 -10.07 1.87
CA VAL A 195 56.08 -10.80 3.15
C VAL A 195 55.13 -10.19 4.19
N ARG A 196 55.04 -8.85 4.30
CA ARG A 196 54.08 -8.18 5.19
C ARG A 196 52.64 -8.52 4.80
N GLU A 197 52.31 -8.49 3.51
CA GLU A 197 50.99 -8.84 3.00
C GLU A 197 50.67 -10.33 3.21
N GLY A 198 51.63 -11.23 2.95
CA GLY A 198 51.49 -12.66 3.18
C GLY A 198 51.22 -12.97 4.65
N MET A 199 52.01 -12.39 5.56
CA MET A 199 51.82 -12.51 7.00
C MET A 199 50.51 -11.87 7.49
N TYR A 200 50.12 -10.73 6.92
CA TYR A 200 48.85 -10.08 7.22
C TYR A 200 47.65 -10.94 6.79
N ARG A 201 47.69 -11.50 5.58
CA ARG A 201 46.65 -12.41 5.08
C ARG A 201 46.57 -13.70 5.89
N LEU A 202 47.69 -14.22 6.38
CA LEU A 202 47.71 -15.41 7.23
C LEU A 202 47.10 -15.13 8.62
N LYS A 203 47.48 -14.00 9.23
CA LYS A 203 47.01 -13.59 10.57
C LYS A 203 45.56 -13.12 10.59
N HIS A 204 45.13 -12.46 9.52
CA HIS A 204 43.78 -11.91 9.37
C HIS A 204 42.93 -12.72 8.39
N ARG A 205 43.29 -13.99 8.14
CA ARG A 205 42.53 -14.87 7.22
C ARG A 205 41.07 -14.99 7.64
N SER A 206 40.85 -15.21 8.94
CA SER A 206 39.51 -15.29 9.53
C SER A 206 38.76 -13.96 9.48
N GLU A 207 39.47 -12.84 9.57
CA GLU A 207 38.90 -11.49 9.48
C GLU A 207 38.53 -11.13 8.04
N ILE A 208 39.37 -11.46 7.06
CA ILE A 208 39.11 -11.28 5.62
C ILE A 208 37.91 -12.14 5.21
N GLU A 209 37.85 -13.40 5.63
CA GLU A 209 36.72 -14.29 5.32
C GLU A 209 35.43 -13.84 6.02
N ALA A 210 35.50 -13.35 7.26
CA ALA A 210 34.35 -12.77 7.95
C ALA A 210 33.87 -11.46 7.29
N ALA A 211 34.79 -10.61 6.82
CA ALA A 211 34.48 -9.40 6.08
C ALA A 211 33.83 -9.72 4.72
N GLU A 212 34.32 -10.74 4.01
CA GLU A 212 33.76 -11.19 2.74
C GLU A 212 32.35 -11.78 2.93
N ARG A 213 32.13 -12.60 3.97
CA ARG A 213 30.79 -13.11 4.32
C ARG A 213 29.81 -11.99 4.63
N LYS A 214 30.23 -11.01 5.44
CA LYS A 214 29.41 -9.84 5.78
C LYS A 214 29.09 -8.98 4.56
N ARG A 215 30.02 -8.87 3.60
CA ARG A 215 29.79 -8.17 2.32
C ARG A 215 28.76 -8.89 1.46
N LYS A 216 28.87 -10.22 1.32
CA LYS A 216 27.91 -11.05 0.57
C LYS A 216 26.51 -11.00 1.18
N GLU A 217 26.40 -11.12 2.51
CA GLU A 217 25.10 -11.02 3.21
C GLU A 217 24.46 -9.63 3.04
N LYS A 218 25.26 -8.56 3.07
CA LYS A 218 24.77 -7.19 2.84
C LYS A 218 24.27 -7.02 1.40
N GLU A 219 25.00 -7.54 0.42
CA GLU A 219 24.62 -7.48 -1.00
C GLU A 219 23.34 -8.28 -1.27
N GLU A 220 23.22 -9.50 -0.75
CA GLU A 220 21.99 -10.30 -0.86
C GLU A 220 20.79 -9.61 -0.21
N LYS A 221 20.99 -9.00 0.96
CA LYS A 221 19.95 -8.23 1.65
C LYS A 221 19.54 -6.98 0.87
N GLU A 222 20.48 -6.31 0.21
CA GLU A 222 20.18 -5.17 -0.65
C GLU A 222 19.41 -5.60 -1.91
N ARG A 223 19.80 -6.72 -2.54
CA ARG A 223 19.09 -7.29 -3.69
C ARG A 223 17.66 -7.71 -3.34
N LEU A 224 17.46 -8.36 -2.18
CA LEU A 224 16.12 -8.71 -1.70
C LEU A 224 15.26 -7.45 -1.51
N LYS A 225 15.78 -6.43 -0.82
CA LYS A 225 15.08 -5.15 -0.62
C LYS A 225 14.76 -4.44 -1.92
N GLU A 226 15.64 -4.49 -2.91
CA GLU A 226 15.40 -3.91 -4.22
C GLU A 226 14.27 -4.64 -4.94
N THR A 227 14.27 -5.97 -4.95
CA THR A 227 13.18 -6.74 -5.55
C THR A 227 11.84 -6.54 -4.84
N GLU A 228 11.84 -6.35 -3.52
CA GLU A 228 10.62 -6.04 -2.76
C GLU A 228 10.09 -4.65 -3.08
N ARG A 229 10.98 -3.65 -3.18
CA ARG A 229 10.62 -2.28 -3.59
C ARG A 229 10.06 -2.26 -5.00
N GLU A 230 10.69 -2.98 -5.94
CA GLU A 230 10.21 -3.08 -7.32
C GLU A 230 8.83 -3.77 -7.39
N LYS A 231 8.65 -4.87 -6.65
CA LYS A 231 7.34 -5.54 -6.55
C LYS A 231 6.28 -4.61 -5.97
N ALA A 232 6.59 -3.88 -4.90
CA ALA A 232 5.67 -2.93 -4.28
C ALA A 232 5.27 -1.81 -5.23
N GLN A 233 6.23 -1.21 -5.96
CA GLN A 233 5.96 -0.19 -6.97
C GLN A 233 5.09 -0.73 -8.11
N ARG A 234 5.37 -1.95 -8.58
CA ARG A 234 4.58 -2.59 -9.64
C ARG A 234 3.16 -2.89 -9.20
N GLU A 235 2.95 -3.30 -7.96
CA GLU A 235 1.61 -3.49 -7.38
C GLU A 235 0.87 -2.17 -7.22
N GLU A 236 1.54 -1.12 -6.75
CA GLU A 236 0.95 0.22 -6.64
C GLU A 236 0.55 0.79 -8.01
N GLN A 237 1.42 0.68 -9.02
CA GLN A 237 1.09 1.08 -10.39
C GLN A 237 -0.10 0.29 -10.95
N LYS A 238 -0.17 -1.03 -10.69
CA LYS A 238 -1.32 -1.85 -11.07
C LYS A 238 -2.60 -1.39 -10.35
N ARG A 239 -2.52 -1.03 -9.06
CA ARG A 239 -3.66 -0.51 -8.28
C ARG A 239 -4.15 0.82 -8.84
N ILE A 240 -3.25 1.75 -9.11
CA ILE A 240 -3.58 3.05 -9.73
C ILE A 240 -4.23 2.85 -11.10
N LYS A 241 -3.68 1.94 -11.93
CA LYS A 241 -4.24 1.64 -13.25
C LYS A 241 -5.65 1.03 -13.14
N ARG A 242 -5.88 0.14 -12.18
CA ARG A 242 -7.22 -0.43 -11.91
C ARG A 242 -8.22 0.63 -11.46
N LEU A 243 -7.82 1.52 -10.55
CA LEU A 243 -8.68 2.62 -10.09
C LEU A 243 -9.02 3.60 -11.21
N LYS A 244 -8.05 3.95 -12.06
CA LYS A 244 -8.30 4.80 -13.23
C LYS A 244 -9.27 4.15 -14.22
N LYS A 245 -9.11 2.83 -14.46
CA LYS A 245 -10.01 2.07 -15.32
C LYS A 245 -11.43 2.02 -14.75
N GLN A 246 -11.59 1.68 -13.48
CA GLN A 246 -12.88 1.66 -12.80
C GLN A 246 -13.56 3.03 -12.83
N LYS A 247 -12.81 4.10 -12.55
CA LYS A 247 -13.34 5.46 -12.61
C LYS A 247 -13.87 5.81 -14.02
N GLY A 248 -13.14 5.43 -15.07
CA GLY A 248 -13.59 5.63 -16.46
C GLY A 248 -14.84 4.81 -16.81
N GLU A 249 -14.92 3.56 -16.35
CA GLU A 249 -16.09 2.70 -16.53
C GLU A 249 -17.33 3.25 -15.78
N ASP A 250 -17.15 3.72 -14.55
CA ASP A 250 -18.23 4.34 -13.76
C ASP A 250 -18.74 5.64 -14.39
N GLU A 251 -17.84 6.46 -14.93
CA GLU A 251 -18.18 7.69 -15.65
C GLU A 251 -18.95 7.40 -16.95
N GLU A 252 -18.53 6.39 -17.73
CA GLU A 252 -19.28 5.98 -18.92
C GLU A 252 -20.64 5.40 -18.54
N LYS A 253 -20.72 4.56 -17.50
CA LYS A 253 -21.99 4.02 -17.01
C LYS A 253 -22.93 5.12 -16.55
N LYS A 254 -22.40 6.18 -15.91
CA LYS A 254 -23.19 7.36 -15.55
C LYS A 254 -23.70 8.07 -16.79
N ARG A 255 -22.86 8.28 -17.81
CA ARG A 255 -23.26 8.89 -19.09
C ARG A 255 -24.31 8.04 -19.82
N GLN A 256 -24.16 6.72 -19.85
CA GLN A 256 -25.17 5.78 -20.38
C GLN A 256 -26.50 5.89 -19.63
N ASN A 257 -26.48 5.89 -18.29
CA ASN A 257 -27.68 6.03 -17.48
C ASN A 257 -28.39 7.39 -17.72
N GLU A 258 -27.65 8.46 -18.00
CA GLU A 258 -28.24 9.75 -18.36
C GLU A 258 -28.91 9.68 -19.74
N ARG A 259 -28.29 8.99 -20.72
CA ARG A 259 -28.87 8.77 -22.06
C ARG A 259 -30.13 7.90 -22.00
N THR A 260 -30.14 6.83 -21.19
CA THR A 260 -31.34 5.98 -21.00
C THR A 260 -32.47 6.77 -20.33
N ARG A 261 -32.18 7.52 -19.26
CA ARG A 261 -33.15 8.41 -18.61
C ARG A 261 -33.69 9.48 -19.54
N TRP A 262 -32.88 10.00 -20.45
CA TRP A 262 -33.33 10.93 -21.48
C TRP A 262 -34.34 10.25 -22.42
N ARG A 263 -34.05 9.05 -22.91
CA ARG A 263 -34.96 8.28 -23.78
C ARG A 263 -36.28 7.95 -23.08
N GLU A 264 -36.22 7.46 -21.84
CA GLU A 264 -37.40 7.14 -21.03
C GLU A 264 -38.27 8.38 -20.77
N ARG A 265 -37.65 9.49 -20.37
CA ARG A 265 -38.38 10.76 -20.19
C ARG A 265 -39.02 11.23 -21.48
N TRP A 266 -38.34 11.08 -22.60
CA TRP A 266 -38.92 11.43 -23.90
C TRP A 266 -40.10 10.56 -24.28
N LYS A 267 -39.96 9.24 -24.10
CA LYS A 267 -41.03 8.27 -24.33
C LYS A 267 -42.24 8.58 -23.44
N ASN A 268 -42.04 8.82 -22.15
CA ASN A 268 -43.09 9.19 -21.22
C ASN A 268 -43.80 10.50 -21.59
N LEU A 269 -43.06 11.49 -22.12
CA LEU A 269 -43.65 12.74 -22.58
C LEU A 269 -44.47 12.57 -23.86
N ALA A 270 -44.06 11.65 -24.74
CA ALA A 270 -44.75 11.35 -26.00
C ALA A 270 -45.97 10.42 -25.81
N GLU A 271 -45.93 9.49 -24.85
CA GLU A 271 -47.02 8.54 -24.58
C GLU A 271 -48.15 9.15 -23.74
N LYS A 272 -47.86 10.10 -22.84
CA LYS A 272 -48.85 10.81 -22.02
C LYS A 272 -49.71 11.83 -22.80
N ASP A 273 -49.77 11.68 -24.11
CA ASP A 273 -50.50 12.55 -25.02
C ASP A 273 -52.01 12.38 -25.01
N ALA A 274 -52.53 11.37 -24.32
CA ALA A 274 -53.96 11.08 -24.29
C ALA A 274 -54.70 11.70 -23.09
N ASP A 275 -54.10 11.78 -21.90
CA ASP A 275 -54.83 12.10 -20.66
C ASP A 275 -54.24 13.34 -19.98
N VAL A 276 -54.82 14.49 -20.33
CA VAL A 276 -54.46 15.82 -19.80
C VAL A 276 -54.77 15.89 -18.30
N VAL A 277 -53.73 15.74 -17.49
CA VAL A 277 -53.66 16.40 -16.17
C VAL A 277 -52.60 17.49 -16.32
N GLN A 278 -52.92 18.71 -15.88
CA GLN A 278 -51.97 19.83 -15.77
C GLN A 278 -50.80 19.41 -14.88
N ILE A 279 -49.79 18.78 -15.46
CA ILE A 279 -48.53 18.51 -14.79
C ILE A 279 -47.75 19.80 -14.95
N ASP A 280 -47.59 20.57 -13.87
CA ASP A 280 -46.79 21.78 -13.85
C ASP A 280 -45.30 21.47 -14.04
N MET A 281 -44.87 21.23 -15.28
CA MET A 281 -43.48 20.94 -15.61
C MET A 281 -42.64 22.22 -15.61
N SER A 282 -41.43 22.12 -15.08
CA SER A 282 -40.42 23.17 -15.12
C SER A 282 -39.46 22.99 -16.30
N PHE A 283 -38.66 24.02 -16.60
CA PHE A 283 -37.62 23.95 -17.64
C PHE A 283 -36.66 22.76 -17.47
N ASN A 284 -36.40 22.33 -16.23
CA ASN A 284 -35.48 21.24 -15.88
C ASN A 284 -36.05 19.83 -16.10
N ASP A 285 -37.36 19.72 -16.18
CA ASP A 285 -38.06 18.44 -16.35
C ASP A 285 -38.04 18.00 -17.81
N ILE A 286 -37.93 18.98 -18.73
CA ILE A 286 -37.79 18.73 -20.16
C ILE A 286 -36.44 18.01 -20.41
N PRO A 287 -36.45 16.87 -21.12
CA PRO A 287 -35.25 16.13 -21.41
C PRO A 287 -34.47 16.83 -22.53
N TRP A 288 -33.67 17.85 -22.22
CA TRP A 288 -32.78 18.48 -23.19
C TRP A 288 -31.68 17.51 -23.67
N PRO A 289 -31.21 17.61 -24.93
CA PRO A 289 -30.22 16.68 -25.49
C PRO A 289 -28.80 17.08 -25.06
N ILE A 290 -28.55 17.19 -23.76
CA ILE A 290 -27.27 17.55 -23.16
C ILE A 290 -27.00 16.71 -21.91
N TYR A 291 -25.73 16.52 -21.55
CA TYR A 291 -25.37 15.97 -20.24
C TYR A 291 -25.64 16.99 -19.14
N ARG A 292 -26.11 16.54 -17.98
CA ARG A 292 -26.29 17.45 -16.85
C ARG A 292 -24.90 17.91 -16.39
N PRO A 293 -24.66 19.22 -16.25
CA PRO A 293 -23.37 19.70 -15.77
C PRO A 293 -23.10 19.13 -14.37
N THR A 294 -21.86 18.73 -14.10
CA THR A 294 -21.45 18.18 -12.80
C THR A 294 -21.58 19.19 -11.65
N HIS A 295 -21.58 20.48 -11.97
CA HIS A 295 -21.52 21.58 -11.00
C HIS A 295 -22.85 22.32 -10.82
N SER A 296 -23.85 22.10 -11.68
CA SER A 296 -25.17 22.74 -11.57
C SER A 296 -26.28 21.68 -11.51
N SER A 297 -27.16 21.82 -10.52
CA SER A 297 -28.36 20.97 -10.39
C SER A 297 -29.42 21.32 -11.44
N HIS A 298 -29.34 22.51 -12.03
CA HIS A 298 -30.30 23.07 -12.97
C HIS A 298 -29.64 23.34 -14.33
N ILE A 299 -30.38 23.06 -15.40
CA ILE A 299 -30.01 23.36 -16.77
C ILE A 299 -30.47 24.79 -17.07
N THR A 300 -29.58 25.61 -17.60
CA THR A 300 -29.87 26.96 -18.10
C THR A 300 -29.70 27.00 -19.61
N ILE A 301 -30.19 28.07 -20.24
CA ILE A 301 -30.09 28.26 -21.70
C ILE A 301 -28.63 28.26 -22.16
N ASP A 302 -27.72 28.86 -21.39
CA ASP A 302 -26.29 28.95 -21.73
C ASP A 302 -25.60 27.58 -21.87
N HIS A 303 -26.15 26.53 -21.25
CA HIS A 303 -25.62 25.18 -21.36
C HIS A 303 -25.98 24.49 -22.68
N LEU A 304 -26.96 25.03 -23.43
CA LEU A 304 -27.39 24.56 -24.75
C LEU A 304 -26.42 25.05 -25.84
N SER A 305 -25.16 24.63 -25.74
CA SER A 305 -24.14 24.87 -26.77
C SER A 305 -24.15 23.78 -27.85
N LEU A 306 -23.72 24.14 -29.07
CA LEU A 306 -23.57 23.22 -30.20
C LEU A 306 -22.73 22.00 -29.83
N GLU A 307 -21.61 22.21 -29.13
CA GLU A 307 -20.67 21.15 -28.78
C GLU A 307 -21.30 20.15 -27.80
N ASN A 308 -21.99 20.63 -26.76
CA ASN A 308 -22.67 19.77 -25.77
C ASN A 308 -23.76 18.90 -26.41
N ILE A 309 -24.56 19.50 -27.29
CA ILE A 309 -25.63 18.79 -28.02
C ILE A 309 -25.01 17.77 -28.98
N ARG A 310 -23.96 18.15 -29.70
CA ARG A 310 -23.22 17.25 -30.59
C ARG A 310 -22.71 16.03 -29.84
N THR A 311 -21.93 16.23 -28.78
CA THR A 311 -21.37 15.12 -27.99
C THR A 311 -22.47 14.18 -27.48
N PHE A 312 -23.59 14.74 -27.01
CA PHE A 312 -24.71 13.93 -26.53
C PHE A 312 -25.41 13.14 -27.64
N ILE A 313 -25.72 13.76 -28.78
CA ILE A 313 -26.43 13.10 -29.89
C ILE A 313 -25.55 12.03 -30.55
N HIS A 314 -24.25 12.29 -30.71
CA HIS A 314 -23.30 11.29 -31.21
C HIS A 314 -23.25 10.06 -30.29
N ALA A 315 -23.08 10.27 -28.98
CA ALA A 315 -23.07 9.16 -28.02
C ALA A 315 -24.42 8.41 -27.96
N ASN A 316 -25.54 9.11 -28.19
CA ASN A 316 -26.85 8.47 -28.29
C ASN A 316 -26.99 7.64 -29.57
N ALA A 317 -26.43 8.10 -30.69
CA ALA A 317 -26.39 7.35 -31.94
C ALA A 317 -25.54 6.09 -31.83
N GLU A 318 -24.42 6.15 -31.10
CA GLU A 318 -23.57 4.99 -30.81
C GLU A 318 -24.29 3.94 -29.96
N ASP A 319 -25.05 4.36 -28.93
CA ASP A 319 -25.88 3.45 -28.14
C ASP A 319 -26.99 2.77 -28.96
N LEU A 320 -27.52 3.46 -29.97
CA LEU A 320 -28.61 3.00 -30.85
C LEU A 320 -28.10 2.26 -32.10
N ALA A 321 -26.78 2.11 -32.26
CA ALA A 321 -26.20 1.44 -33.40
C ALA A 321 -26.49 -0.07 -33.33
N GLU A 322 -27.57 -0.50 -33.99
CA GLU A 322 -27.79 -1.90 -34.32
C GLU A 322 -26.77 -2.31 -35.41
N ASP A 323 -26.10 -3.44 -35.20
CA ASP A 323 -25.12 -4.02 -36.15
C ASP A 323 -23.87 -3.18 -36.45
N GLY A 324 -23.48 -2.28 -35.54
CA GLY A 324 -22.24 -1.49 -35.65
C GLY A 324 -22.30 -0.35 -36.68
N LYS A 325 -23.46 -0.08 -37.28
CA LYS A 325 -23.69 1.08 -38.15
C LYS A 325 -24.28 2.23 -37.34
N VAL A 326 -23.46 3.24 -37.08
CA VAL A 326 -23.88 4.43 -36.34
C VAL A 326 -24.63 5.39 -37.27
N ASP A 327 -25.97 5.34 -37.24
CA ASP A 327 -26.83 6.20 -38.04
C ASP A 327 -27.08 7.57 -37.37
N ILE A 328 -26.03 8.38 -37.22
CA ILE A 328 -26.07 9.71 -36.60
C ILE A 328 -27.12 10.61 -37.27
N ARG A 329 -27.25 10.51 -38.60
CA ARG A 329 -28.23 11.30 -39.36
C ARG A 329 -29.68 10.92 -39.03
N LYS A 330 -29.94 9.68 -38.62
CA LYS A 330 -31.28 9.23 -38.22
C LYS A 330 -31.65 9.81 -36.86
N THR A 331 -30.73 9.73 -35.88
CA THR A 331 -30.95 10.27 -34.53
C THR A 331 -31.12 11.79 -34.54
N ILE A 332 -30.32 12.53 -35.34
CA ILE A 332 -30.50 13.99 -35.45
C ILE A 332 -31.85 14.33 -36.08
N ARG A 333 -32.28 13.63 -37.15
CA ARG A 333 -33.60 13.87 -37.77
C ARG A 333 -34.75 13.60 -36.80
N GLU A 334 -34.63 12.57 -35.98
CA GLU A 334 -35.60 12.28 -34.92
C GLU A 334 -35.62 13.37 -33.84
N ALA A 335 -34.44 13.84 -33.41
CA ALA A 335 -34.32 14.96 -32.48
C ALA A 335 -34.96 16.23 -33.06
N ILE A 336 -34.69 16.60 -34.31
CA ILE A 336 -35.31 17.76 -34.98
C ILE A 336 -36.83 17.63 -34.98
N ARG A 337 -37.37 16.44 -35.27
CA ARG A 337 -38.81 16.20 -35.26
C ARG A 337 -39.43 16.35 -33.86
N ASN A 338 -38.67 16.04 -32.81
CA ASN A 338 -39.11 16.15 -31.42
C ASN A 338 -39.00 17.58 -30.88
N TYR A 339 -37.93 18.32 -31.22
CA TYR A 339 -37.71 19.72 -30.82
C TYR A 339 -38.16 20.74 -31.87
N HIS A 340 -39.04 20.36 -32.80
CA HIS A 340 -39.59 21.34 -33.74
C HIS A 340 -40.48 22.33 -32.98
N PRO A 341 -40.27 23.65 -33.10
CA PRO A 341 -40.94 24.65 -32.26
C PRO A 341 -42.47 24.55 -32.33
N ASP A 342 -43.04 24.31 -33.52
CA ASP A 342 -44.49 24.16 -33.70
C ASP A 342 -45.08 22.93 -32.98
N ARG A 343 -44.42 21.78 -33.13
CA ARG A 343 -44.87 20.51 -32.52
C ARG A 343 -44.62 20.49 -31.02
N PHE A 344 -43.54 21.13 -30.58
CA PHE A 344 -43.19 21.26 -29.17
C PHE A 344 -44.16 22.23 -28.46
N ASN A 345 -44.49 23.36 -29.08
CA ASN A 345 -45.39 24.36 -28.52
C ASN A 345 -46.82 23.82 -28.36
N SER A 346 -47.30 23.04 -29.32
CA SER A 346 -48.63 22.43 -29.25
C SER A 346 -48.74 21.33 -28.18
N ARG A 347 -47.69 20.50 -28.01
CA ARG A 347 -47.75 19.31 -27.12
C ARG A 347 -47.23 19.55 -25.71
N ILE A 348 -46.11 20.25 -25.57
CA ILE A 348 -45.34 20.29 -24.31
C ILE A 348 -45.52 21.62 -23.60
N LEU A 349 -45.54 22.73 -24.33
CA LEU A 349 -45.66 24.07 -23.73
C LEU A 349 -46.98 24.26 -22.96
N VAL A 350 -48.05 23.57 -23.37
CA VAL A 350 -49.35 23.56 -22.66
C VAL A 350 -49.22 23.01 -21.23
N ARG A 351 -48.22 22.13 -21.00
CA ARG A 351 -47.92 21.50 -19.71
C ARG A 351 -46.81 22.22 -18.94
N VAL A 352 -46.22 23.30 -19.46
CA VAL A 352 -45.13 24.02 -18.77
C VAL A 352 -45.72 25.14 -17.92
N LYS A 353 -45.17 25.34 -16.72
CA LYS A 353 -45.50 26.49 -15.85
C LYS A 353 -45.37 27.80 -16.62
N GLU A 354 -46.31 28.72 -16.43
CA GLU A 354 -46.34 29.98 -17.18
C GLU A 354 -45.05 30.80 -17.07
N LYS A 355 -44.40 30.78 -15.90
CA LYS A 355 -43.10 31.43 -15.64
C LYS A 355 -41.96 30.89 -16.50
N ASP A 356 -41.99 29.61 -16.86
CA ASP A 356 -40.92 28.95 -17.60
C ASP A 356 -41.22 28.86 -19.11
N LYS A 357 -42.44 29.20 -19.55
CA LYS A 357 -42.88 29.06 -20.95
C LYS A 357 -41.99 29.84 -21.93
N GLU A 358 -41.60 31.06 -21.58
CA GLU A 358 -40.74 31.89 -22.44
C GLU A 358 -39.34 31.28 -22.56
N MET A 359 -38.75 30.88 -21.43
CA MET A 359 -37.45 30.22 -21.37
C MET A 359 -37.44 28.91 -22.17
N VAL A 360 -38.52 28.12 -22.09
CA VAL A 360 -38.66 26.89 -22.87
C VAL A 360 -38.78 27.17 -24.36
N LYS A 361 -39.56 28.17 -24.78
CA LYS A 361 -39.66 28.55 -26.21
C LYS A 361 -38.31 28.95 -26.78
N GLU A 362 -37.55 29.76 -26.04
CA GLU A 362 -36.21 30.19 -26.42
C GLU A 362 -35.26 28.97 -26.52
N GLY A 363 -35.23 28.12 -25.50
CA GLY A 363 -34.41 26.90 -25.49
C GLY A 363 -34.73 25.95 -26.64
N VAL A 364 -36.01 25.76 -26.98
CA VAL A 364 -36.43 24.94 -28.13
C VAL A 364 -35.98 25.57 -29.45
N GLY A 365 -36.14 26.88 -29.60
CA GLY A 365 -35.69 27.61 -30.79
C GLY A 365 -34.18 27.44 -31.02
N LEU A 366 -33.39 27.60 -29.95
CA LEU A 366 -31.94 27.40 -29.97
C LEU A 366 -31.58 25.96 -30.32
N VAL A 367 -32.14 24.97 -29.62
CA VAL A 367 -31.86 23.55 -29.88
C VAL A 367 -32.24 23.16 -31.30
N SER A 368 -33.39 23.62 -31.81
CA SER A 368 -33.81 23.35 -33.19
C SER A 368 -32.84 23.94 -34.21
N GLY A 369 -32.38 25.18 -34.00
CA GLY A 369 -31.36 25.83 -34.82
C GLY A 369 -30.04 25.04 -34.82
N LEU A 370 -29.52 24.72 -33.63
CA LEU A 370 -28.28 23.98 -33.46
C LEU A 370 -28.34 22.57 -34.08
N LEU A 371 -29.47 21.88 -33.94
CA LEU A 371 -29.67 20.57 -34.57
C LEU A 371 -29.67 20.66 -36.10
N ASN A 372 -30.27 21.71 -36.67
CA ASN A 372 -30.25 21.94 -38.12
C ASN A 372 -28.83 22.23 -38.62
N ASP A 373 -28.04 23.00 -37.86
CA ASP A 373 -26.65 23.27 -38.21
C ASP A 373 -25.79 22.00 -38.12
N LEU A 374 -26.01 21.13 -37.13
CA LEU A 374 -25.39 19.81 -37.06
C LEU A 374 -25.73 18.91 -38.28
N VAL A 375 -26.96 18.98 -38.80
CA VAL A 375 -27.31 18.26 -40.05
C VAL A 375 -26.53 18.80 -41.24
N LYS A 376 -26.31 20.12 -41.31
CA LYS A 376 -25.53 20.74 -42.40
C LYS A 376 -24.06 20.34 -42.32
N GLU A 377 -23.47 20.24 -41.13
CA GLU A 377 -22.07 19.82 -40.95
C GLU A 377 -21.80 18.37 -41.38
N ILE A 378 -22.81 17.49 -41.27
CA ILE A 378 -22.69 16.06 -41.63
C ILE A 378 -22.93 15.84 -43.13
N ARG A 379 -23.40 16.85 -43.86
CA ARG A 379 -23.66 16.80 -45.30
C ARG A 379 -22.41 17.14 -46.10
#